data_AF-A0A9X3TY94-F1
#
_entry.id   AF-A0A9X3TY94-F1
#
_cell.length_a   1.000
_cell.length_b   1.000
_cell.length_c   1.000
_cell.angle_alpha   90.00
_cell.angle_beta   90.00
_cell.angle_gamma   90.00
#
_symmetry.space_group_name_H-M   'P 1'
#
loop_
_entity.id
_entity.type
_entity.pdbx_description
1 polymer ?
#
loop_
_entity_poly.entity_id
_entity_poly.type
_entity_poly.pdbx_seq_one_letter_code
_entity_poly.pdbx_strand_id
1 'polypeptide(L)' 'MSPRTRRTLGLLTLTFGLFFYCILVMLLASVILPVNGVVDLLFYVVTGIVWIFPAYWVLKKTNG' A
#
# COMPACT_ATOMS: atom_id res chain seq x y z
N MET A 1 6.66 19.11 -16.65
CA MET A 1 6.11 19.19 -15.27
C MET A 1 7.15 19.86 -14.37
N SER A 2 6.74 20.74 -13.47
CA SER A 2 7.67 21.28 -12.47
C SER A 2 8.08 20.17 -11.48
N PRO A 3 9.29 20.21 -10.88
CA PRO A 3 9.73 19.25 -9.86
C PRO A 3 8.77 19.16 -8.66
N ARG A 4 8.13 20.28 -8.30
CA ARG A 4 7.11 20.36 -7.25
C ARG A 4 5.86 19.57 -7.62
N THR A 5 5.35 19.74 -8.85
CA THR A 5 4.16 19.02 -9.34
C THR A 5 4.39 17.52 -9.39
N ARG A 6 5.58 17.07 -9.80
CA ARG A 6 5.92 15.64 -9.83
C ARG A 6 5.90 15.04 -8.43
N ARG A 7 6.45 15.74 -7.43
CA ARG A 7 6.44 15.31 -6.02
C ARG A 7 5.03 15.21 -5.44
N THR A 8 4.17 16.20 -5.71
CA THR A 8 2.78 16.18 -5.24
C THR A 8 1.99 15.04 -5.88
N LEU A 9 2.17 14.80 -7.18
CA LEU A 9 1.50 13.68 -7.86
C LEU A 9 1.97 12.33 -7.33
N GLY A 10 3.28 12.13 -7.11
CA GLY A 10 3.79 10.90 -6.51
C GLY A 10 3.23 10.63 -5.12
N LEU A 11 3.11 11.67 -4.28
CA LEU A 11 2.48 11.56 -2.97
C LEU A 11 0.99 11.22 -3.07
N LEU A 12 0.24 11.87 -3.96
CA LEU A 12 -1.17 11.54 -4.18
C LEU A 12 -1.34 10.10 -4.65
N THR A 13 -0.52 9.64 -5.60
CA THR A 13 -0.54 8.25 -6.08
C THR A 13 -0.26 7.26 -4.95
N LEU A 14 0.69 7.56 -4.05
CA LEU A 14 0.95 6.73 -2.89
C LEU A 14 -0.24 6.69 -1.93
N THR A 15 -0.85 7.84 -1.63
CA THR A 15 -1.98 7.93 -0.70
C THR A 15 -3.20 7.19 -1.24
N PHE A 16 -3.62 7.47 -2.47
CA PHE A 16 -4.75 6.79 -3.09
C PHE A 16 -4.47 5.30 -3.31
N GLY A 17 -3.26 4.96 -3.76
CA GLY A 17 -2.84 3.58 -3.92
C GLY A 17 -2.93 2.80 -2.60
N LEU A 18 -2.40 3.37 -1.51
CA LEU A 18 -2.44 2.74 -0.19
C LEU A 18 -3.88 2.59 0.30
N PHE A 19 -4.72 3.59 0.08
CA PHE A 19 -6.13 3.53 0.46
C PHE A 19 -6.85 2.36 -0.22
N PHE A 20 -6.75 2.24 -1.55
CA PHE A 20 -7.36 1.12 -2.27
C PHE A 20 -6.74 -0.23 -1.91
N TYR A 21 -5.44 -0.27 -1.66
CA TYR A 21 -4.74 -1.47 -1.22
C TYR A 21 -5.25 -1.97 0.13
N CYS A 22 -5.41 -1.09 1.12
CA CYS A 22 -5.95 -1.45 2.42
C CYS A 22 -7.36 -2.04 2.31
N ILE A 23 -8.22 -1.46 1.47
CA ILE A 23 -9.56 -2.00 1.22
C ILE A 23 -9.47 -3.42 0.62
N LEU A 24 -8.63 -3.61 -0.39
CA LEU A 24 -8.43 -4.93 -1.01
C LEU A 24 -7.91 -5.96 -0.01
N VAL A 25 -6.94 -5.59 0.82
CA VAL A 25 -6.37 -6.47 1.85
C VAL A 25 -7.41 -6.85 2.89
N MET A 26 -8.24 -5.91 3.35
CA MET A 26 -9.33 -6.19 4.30
C MET A 26 -10.40 -7.09 3.69
N LEU A 27 -10.78 -6.86 2.42
CA LEU A 27 -11.72 -7.71 1.70
C LEU A 27 -11.16 -9.12 1.48
N LEU A 28 -9.87 -9.23 1.21
CA LEU A 28 -9.22 -10.53 1.06
C LEU A 28 -9.20 -11.27 2.41
N ALA A 29 -8.78 -10.58 3.48
CA ALA A 29 -8.75 -11.13 4.83
C ALA A 29 -10.12 -11.69 5.26
N SER A 30 -11.21 -10.95 5.01
CA SER A 30 -12.55 -11.38 5.40
C SER A 30 -13.07 -12.61 4.64
N VAL A 31 -12.50 -12.91 3.46
CA VAL A 31 -12.89 -14.06 2.64
C VAL A 31 -12.01 -15.29 2.93
N ILE A 32 -10.71 -15.10 3.17
CA ILE A 32 -9.76 -16.22 3.22
C ILE A 32 -9.31 -16.60 4.63
N LEU A 33 -9.38 -15.70 5.61
CA LEU A 33 -8.84 -15.95 6.94
C LEU A 33 -9.90 -16.50 7.90
N PRO A 34 -9.54 -17.49 8.73
CA PRO A 34 -10.38 -17.89 9.85
C PRO A 34 -10.42 -16.78 10.90
N VAL A 35 -11.46 -16.76 11.74
CA VAL A 35 -11.60 -15.80 12.85
C VAL A 35 -10.55 -16.10 13.93
N ASN A 36 -9.34 -15.55 13.76
CA ASN A 36 -8.21 -15.72 14.67
C ASN A 36 -7.31 -14.48 14.63
N GLY A 37 -7.28 -13.73 15.72
CA GLY A 37 -6.53 -12.47 15.80
C GLY A 37 -5.02 -12.59 15.61
N VAL A 38 -4.41 -13.76 15.89
CA VAL A 38 -2.97 -13.97 15.65
C VAL A 38 -2.70 -14.13 14.15
N VAL A 39 -3.57 -14.85 13.45
CA VAL A 39 -3.46 -15.03 11.99
C VAL A 39 -3.70 -13.70 11.28
N ASP A 40 -4.69 -12.94 11.72
CA ASP A 40 -4.96 -11.58 11.21
C ASP A 40 -3.73 -10.68 11.37
N LEU A 41 -3.12 -10.68 12.56
CA LEU A 41 -1.94 -9.87 12.84
C LEU A 41 -0.77 -10.21 11.91
N LEU A 42 -0.45 -11.51 11.76
CA LEU A 42 0.62 -11.95 10.86
C LEU A 42 0.32 -11.57 9.40
N PHE A 43 -0.93 -11.74 8.97
CA PHE A 43 -1.36 -11.37 7.62
C PHE A 43 -1.21 -9.87 7.36
N TYR A 44 -1.62 -9.00 8.28
CA TYR A 44 -1.47 -7.56 8.14
C TYR A 44 -0.01 -7.10 8.14
N VAL A 45 0.86 -7.77 8.90
CA VAL A 45 2.32 -7.50 8.86
C VAL A 45 2.89 -7.83 7.48
N VAL A 46 2.58 -9.02 6.95
CA VAL A 46 3.09 -9.46 5.65
C VAL A 46 2.57 -8.56 4.53
N THR A 47 1.28 -8.25 4.51
CA THR A 47 0.69 -7.38 3.49
C THR A 47 1.25 -5.96 3.57
N GLY A 48 1.48 -5.43 4.78
CA GLY A 48 2.20 -4.16 4.95
C GLY A 48 3.61 -4.17 4.34
N ILE A 49 4.37 -5.25 4.52
CA ILE A 49 5.70 -5.42 3.90
C ILE A 49 5.59 -5.50 2.37
N VAL A 50 4.59 -6.23 1.86
CA VAL A 50 4.34 -6.33 0.41
C VAL A 50 4.04 -4.97 -0.21
N TRP A 51 3.42 -4.04 0.52
CA TRP A 51 3.18 -2.68 0.04
C TRP A 51 4.45 -1.84 -0.14
N ILE A 52 5.57 -2.22 0.47
CA ILE A 52 6.84 -1.49 0.32
C ILE A 52 7.30 -1.48 -1.16
N PHE A 53 7.04 -2.56 -1.91
CA PHE A 53 7.45 -2.67 -3.31
C PHE A 53 6.80 -1.61 -4.23
N PRO A 54 5.46 -1.50 -4.30
CA PRO A 54 4.83 -0.44 -5.08
C PRO A 54 5.18 0.95 -4.55
N ALA A 55 5.30 1.12 -3.23
CA ALA A 55 5.68 2.39 -2.65
C ALA A 55 7.08 2.84 -3.10
N TYR A 56 8.06 1.93 -3.05
CA TYR A 56 9.42 2.17 -3.53
C TYR A 56 9.45 2.55 -5.01
N TRP A 57 8.66 1.87 -5.85
CA TRP A 57 8.62 2.14 -7.28
C TRP A 57 8.12 3.56 -7.60
N VAL A 58 7.07 4.01 -6.89
CA VAL A 58 6.57 5.38 -7.02
C VAL A 58 7.61 6.38 -6.54
N LEU A 59 8.21 6.17 -5.36
CA LEU A 59 9.23 7.07 -4.81
C LEU A 59 10.44 7.20 -5.76
N LYS A 60 10.93 6.08 -6.31
CA LYS A 60 12.02 6.08 -7.30
C LYS A 60 11.69 6.93 -8.52
N LYS A 61 10.49 6.81 -9.07
CA LYS A 61 10.03 7.63 -10.23
C LYS A 61 9.87 9.10 -9.89
N THR A 62 9.56 9.41 -8.64
CA THR A 62 9.29 10.79 -8.22
C THR A 62 10.57 11.57 -7.93
N ASN A 63 11.59 10.88 -7.40
CA ASN A 63 12.90 11.42 -7.06
C ASN A 63 13.91 11.45 -8.22
N GLY A 64 13.69 10.63 -9.26
CA GLY A 64 14.53 10.58 -10.47
C GLY A 64 14.30 11.71 -11.47
#